data_AF-A0A0C2IP97-F1
#
_entry.id   AF-A0A0C2IP97-F1
#
_cell.length_a   1.000
_cell.length_b   1.000
_cell.length_c   1.000
_cell.angle_alpha   90.00
_cell.angle_beta   90.00
_cell.angle_gamma   90.00
#
_symmetry.space_group_name_H-M   'P 1'
#
loop_
_entity.id
_entity.type
_entity.pdbx_description
1 polymer ?
#
loop_
_entity_poly.entity_id
_entity_poly.type
_entity_poly.pdbx_seq_one_letter_code
_entity_poly.pdbx_strand_id
1 'polypeptide(L)'
;MSGRRGTWFYKSKLTIDEIILITYCFSVNFPNYLVQRETSILQESAGTETIADWYTYCVELCYQMVAAESRRIGGIGCTVEIYEVKFGKRKYNRGSLVDGVWVIGGICRETKEFFLIPVPKRNRETLLLFICDNGLPGTTIITN
;
A
#
# COMPACT_ATOMS: atom_id res chain seq x y z
N MET A 1 -25.86 -16.00 -11.88
CA MET A 1 -24.39 -16.08 -11.63
C MET A 1 -23.93 -14.67 -11.31
N SER A 2 -23.34 -14.39 -10.14
CA SER A 2 -22.89 -13.02 -9.82
C SER A 2 -21.67 -12.69 -10.68
N GLY A 3 -21.69 -11.58 -11.42
CA GLY A 3 -20.57 -11.09 -12.25
C GLY A 3 -19.31 -10.72 -11.45
N ARG A 4 -19.34 -10.87 -10.12
CA ARG A 4 -18.20 -10.63 -9.22
C ARG A 4 -17.37 -11.88 -8.94
N ARG A 5 -17.79 -13.07 -9.38
CA ARG A 5 -17.00 -14.29 -9.13
C ARG A 5 -15.66 -14.21 -9.88
N GLY A 6 -14.58 -14.52 -9.17
CA GLY A 6 -13.23 -14.49 -9.73
C GLY A 6 -12.64 -13.10 -9.92
N THR A 7 -13.29 -12.05 -9.41
CA THR A 7 -12.76 -10.68 -9.46
C THR A 7 -12.36 -10.21 -8.06
N TRP A 8 -11.66 -9.07 -8.00
CA TRP A 8 -11.31 -8.37 -6.77
C TRP A 8 -12.54 -7.97 -5.93
N PHE A 9 -13.74 -7.93 -6.53
CA PHE A 9 -15.01 -7.62 -5.86
C PHE A 9 -15.71 -8.85 -5.26
N TYR A 10 -15.13 -10.04 -5.40
CA TYR A 10 -15.74 -11.28 -4.95
C TYR A 10 -15.95 -11.29 -3.42
N LYS A 11 -17.10 -11.77 -2.97
CA LYS A 11 -17.55 -11.82 -1.55
C LYS A 11 -17.74 -10.46 -0.85
N SER A 12 -17.49 -9.33 -1.51
CA SER A 12 -17.85 -8.02 -0.95
C SER A 12 -19.36 -7.90 -0.77
N LYS A 13 -19.78 -7.40 0.39
CA LYS A 13 -21.17 -7.07 0.70
C LYS A 13 -21.58 -5.68 0.20
N LEU A 14 -20.61 -4.84 -0.16
CA LEU A 14 -20.84 -3.52 -0.73
C LEU A 14 -21.48 -3.63 -2.12
N THR A 15 -22.31 -2.66 -2.49
CA THR A 15 -22.80 -2.48 -3.85
C THR A 15 -21.65 -2.09 -4.79
N ILE A 16 -21.87 -2.13 -6.11
CA ILE A 16 -20.80 -1.76 -7.06
C ILE A 16 -20.54 -0.25 -7.02
N ASP A 17 -21.60 0.54 -6.89
CA ASP A 17 -21.57 1.99 -6.71
C ASP A 17 -20.79 2.41 -5.46
N GLU A 18 -21.02 1.77 -4.30
CA GLU A 18 -20.23 2.00 -3.09
C GLU A 18 -18.74 1.70 -3.32
N ILE A 19 -18.44 0.56 -3.94
CA ILE A 19 -17.06 0.14 -4.24
C ILE A 19 -16.37 1.20 -5.12
N ILE A 20 -17.03 1.65 -6.19
CA ILE A 20 -16.48 2.65 -7.10
C ILE A 20 -16.23 3.96 -6.36
N LEU A 21 -17.20 4.43 -5.57
CA LEU A 21 -17.07 5.68 -4.81
C LEU A 21 -15.95 5.62 -3.78
N ILE A 22 -15.89 4.57 -2.96
CA ILE A 22 -14.84 4.43 -1.93
C ILE A 22 -13.46 4.30 -2.60
N THR A 23 -13.36 3.60 -3.74
CA THR A 23 -12.11 3.49 -4.51
C THR A 23 -11.68 4.82 -5.10
N TYR A 24 -12.63 5.62 -5.62
CA TYR A 24 -12.36 6.98 -6.06
C TYR A 24 -11.85 7.83 -4.90
N CYS A 25 -12.54 7.82 -3.75
CA CYS A 25 -12.11 8.54 -2.55
C CYS A 25 -10.70 8.13 -2.10
N PHE A 26 -10.36 6.84 -2.18
CA PHE A 26 -9.00 6.36 -1.92
C PHE A 26 -7.98 6.98 -2.87
N SER A 27 -8.27 7.02 -4.18
CA SER A 27 -7.35 7.57 -5.18
C SER A 27 -7.07 9.07 -5.01
N VAL A 28 -8.01 9.81 -4.40
CA VAL A 28 -7.85 11.24 -4.08
C VAL A 28 -7.44 11.48 -2.62
N ASN A 29 -7.06 10.42 -1.90
CA ASN A 29 -6.58 10.44 -0.51
C ASN A 29 -7.54 11.11 0.48
N PHE A 30 -8.83 10.80 0.39
CA PHE A 30 -9.82 11.32 1.33
C PHE A 30 -9.70 10.63 2.70
N PRO A 31 -9.76 11.39 3.81
CA PRO A 31 -9.88 10.81 5.14
C PRO A 31 -11.25 10.13 5.33
N ASN A 32 -11.31 9.07 6.14
CA ASN A 32 -12.51 8.22 6.33
C ASN A 32 -13.80 9.01 6.64
N TYR A 33 -13.72 10.11 7.39
CA TYR A 33 -14.91 10.91 7.72
C TYR A 33 -15.53 11.59 6.49
N LEU A 34 -14.72 11.99 5.50
CA LEU A 34 -15.24 12.52 4.24
C LEU A 34 -15.85 11.39 3.42
N VAL A 35 -15.21 10.21 3.36
CA VAL A 35 -15.77 9.04 2.66
C VAL A 35 -17.12 8.63 3.25
N GLN A 36 -17.27 8.68 4.58
CA GLN A 36 -18.53 8.38 5.25
C GLN A 36 -19.64 9.36 4.86
N ARG A 37 -19.29 10.64 4.67
CA ARG A 37 -20.20 11.67 4.15
C ARG A 37 -20.54 11.44 2.68
N GLU A 38 -19.57 11.11 1.84
CA GLU A 38 -19.83 10.88 0.41
C GLU A 38 -20.69 9.62 0.20
N THR A 39 -20.43 8.55 0.96
CA THR A 39 -21.20 7.29 0.87
C THR A 39 -22.63 7.43 1.39
N SER A 40 -22.91 8.42 2.26
CA SER A 40 -24.28 8.70 2.73
C SER A 40 -25.22 9.17 1.60
N ILE A 41 -24.69 9.54 0.44
CA ILE A 41 -25.45 9.96 -0.74
C ILE A 41 -26.01 8.74 -1.50
N LEU A 42 -25.33 7.59 -1.40
CA LEU A 42 -25.70 6.35 -2.12
C LEU A 42 -26.66 5.47 -1.32
N GLN A 43 -26.58 5.45 0.03
CA GLN A 43 -27.45 4.72 0.97
C GLN A 43 -27.05 5.02 2.45
N GLU A 44 -27.33 4.11 3.42
CA GLU A 44 -26.74 4.20 4.76
C GLU A 44 -25.21 4.35 4.66
N SER A 45 -24.65 5.32 5.38
CA SER A 45 -23.21 5.57 5.38
C SER A 45 -22.42 4.30 5.66
N ALA A 46 -21.44 4.00 4.79
CA ALA A 46 -20.51 2.92 5.06
C ALA A 46 -19.84 3.15 6.42
N GLY A 47 -19.79 2.11 7.25
CA GLY A 47 -19.09 2.16 8.53
C GLY A 47 -17.62 2.53 8.32
N THR A 48 -17.05 3.28 9.27
CA THR A 48 -15.63 3.68 9.21
C THR A 48 -14.69 2.47 9.17
N GLU A 49 -15.08 1.35 9.77
CA GLU A 49 -14.37 0.07 9.68
C GLU A 49 -14.41 -0.49 8.25
N THR A 50 -15.58 -0.52 7.62
CA THR A 50 -15.74 -0.96 6.22
C THR A 50 -14.91 -0.11 5.25
N ILE A 51 -14.87 1.22 5.46
CA ILE A 51 -14.04 2.14 4.66
C ILE A 51 -12.55 1.83 4.85
N ALA A 52 -12.10 1.65 6.09
CA ALA A 52 -10.70 1.35 6.40
C ALA A 52 -10.27 -0.01 5.83
N ASP A 53 -11.14 -1.02 5.91
CA ASP A 53 -10.91 -2.33 5.31
C ASP A 53 -10.80 -2.21 3.79
N TRP A 54 -11.72 -1.49 3.14
CA TRP A 54 -11.65 -1.28 1.68
C TRP A 54 -10.39 -0.51 1.25
N TYR A 55 -9.97 0.50 2.01
CA TYR A 55 -8.71 1.20 1.76
C TYR A 55 -7.52 0.25 1.85
N THR A 56 -7.53 -0.66 2.82
CA THR A 56 -6.50 -1.70 2.95
C THR A 56 -6.49 -2.61 1.71
N TYR A 57 -7.65 -3.00 1.20
CA TYR A 57 -7.76 -3.75 -0.06
C TYR A 57 -7.20 -2.98 -1.26
N CYS A 58 -7.47 -1.67 -1.38
CA CYS A 58 -6.90 -0.84 -2.44
C CYS A 58 -5.38 -0.78 -2.36
N VAL A 59 -4.84 -0.61 -1.15
CA VAL A 59 -3.40 -0.59 -0.91
C VAL A 59 -2.75 -1.93 -1.25
N GLU A 60 -3.39 -3.05 -0.91
CA GLU A 60 -2.91 -4.38 -1.28
C GLU A 60 -2.85 -4.55 -2.80
N LEU A 61 -3.86 -4.06 -3.53
CA LEU A 61 -3.85 -4.08 -4.99
C LEU A 61 -2.71 -3.23 -5.57
N CYS A 62 -2.53 -2.00 -5.07
CA CYS A 62 -1.40 -1.14 -5.46
C CYS A 62 -0.06 -1.81 -5.18
N TYR A 63 0.07 -2.47 -4.03
CA TYR A 63 1.26 -3.25 -3.68
C TYR A 63 1.51 -4.38 -4.68
N GLN A 64 0.50 -5.17 -5.04
CA GLN A 64 0.64 -6.26 -6.01
C GLN A 64 1.11 -5.74 -7.38
N MET A 65 0.54 -4.62 -7.84
CA MET A 65 0.96 -3.97 -9.09
C MET A 65 2.42 -3.53 -9.03
N VAL A 66 2.80 -2.82 -7.95
CA VAL A 66 4.15 -2.31 -7.75
C VAL A 66 5.19 -3.44 -7.56
N ALA A 67 4.84 -4.47 -6.81
CA ALA A 67 5.71 -5.62 -6.58
C ALA A 67 6.01 -6.37 -7.88
N ALA A 68 5.03 -6.47 -8.79
CA ALA A 68 5.21 -7.09 -10.10
C ALA A 68 6.17 -6.31 -11.02
N GLU A 69 6.32 -5.00 -10.82
CA GLU A 69 7.19 -4.12 -11.60
C GLU A 69 8.55 -3.85 -10.93
N SER A 70 8.77 -4.41 -9.74
CA SER A 70 9.97 -4.15 -8.93
C SER A 70 11.24 -4.65 -9.63
N ARG A 71 12.25 -3.80 -9.67
CA ARG A 71 13.57 -4.08 -10.26
C ARG A 71 14.68 -3.42 -9.47
N ARG A 72 15.94 -3.72 -9.83
CA ARG A 72 17.08 -2.96 -9.32
C ARG A 72 17.03 -1.52 -9.83
N ILE A 73 17.30 -0.56 -8.97
CA ILE A 73 17.18 0.88 -9.24
C ILE A 73 18.43 1.65 -8.85
N GLY A 74 18.56 2.89 -9.33
CA GLY A 74 19.65 3.80 -9.01
C GLY A 74 20.79 3.74 -10.03
N GLY A 75 22.03 3.90 -9.55
CA GLY A 75 23.26 3.96 -10.35
C GLY A 75 24.03 5.24 -10.09
N ILE A 76 25.12 5.43 -10.83
CA ILE A 76 25.96 6.63 -10.73
C ILE A 76 25.10 7.87 -10.96
N GLY A 77 25.16 8.82 -10.02
CA GLY A 77 24.42 10.08 -10.10
C GLY A 77 22.94 9.98 -9.73
N CYS A 78 22.46 8.81 -9.29
CA CYS A 78 21.10 8.62 -8.83
C CYS A 78 20.99 8.62 -7.30
N THR A 79 19.82 9.03 -6.82
CA THR A 79 19.45 9.10 -5.41
C THR A 79 18.26 8.20 -5.16
N VAL A 80 18.43 7.16 -4.35
CA VAL A 80 17.36 6.25 -3.95
C VAL A 80 16.91 6.57 -2.53
N GLU A 81 15.64 6.91 -2.38
CA GLU A 81 14.98 7.07 -1.08
C GLU A 81 14.41 5.73 -0.62
N ILE A 82 14.72 5.35 0.62
CA ILE A 82 14.24 4.11 1.23
C ILE A 82 13.21 4.43 2.31
N TYR A 83 12.12 3.66 2.31
CA TYR A 83 11.00 3.76 3.25
C TYR A 83 10.67 2.40 3.87
N GLU A 84 10.24 2.40 5.13
CA GLU A 84 9.77 1.21 5.84
C GLU A 84 8.30 1.38 6.22
N VAL A 85 7.45 0.44 5.82
CA VAL A 85 6.03 0.42 6.18
C VAL A 85 5.66 -0.95 6.74
N LYS A 86 4.77 -0.98 7.74
CA LYS A 86 4.16 -2.24 8.21
C LYS A 86 2.71 -2.27 7.75
N PHE A 87 2.32 -3.31 7.03
CA PHE A 87 0.93 -3.59 6.67
C PHE A 87 0.36 -4.61 7.64
N GLY A 88 -0.79 -4.35 8.24
CA GLY A 88 -1.44 -5.34 9.10
C GLY A 88 -2.46 -4.79 10.07
N LYS A 89 -2.82 -5.62 11.06
CA LYS A 89 -3.85 -5.32 12.05
C LYS A 89 -3.27 -4.56 13.25
N ARG A 90 -3.95 -3.48 13.66
CA ARG A 90 -3.59 -2.72 14.87
C ARG A 90 -4.09 -3.41 16.14
N LYS A 91 -3.37 -3.29 17.25
CA LYS A 91 -3.80 -3.83 18.55
C LYS A 91 -5.11 -3.16 18.95
N TYR A 92 -6.21 -3.88 19.16
CA TYR A 92 -7.49 -3.23 19.53
C TYR A 92 -7.94 -2.11 18.56
N ASN A 93 -7.61 -2.20 17.26
CA ASN A 93 -7.80 -1.12 16.27
C ASN A 93 -7.17 0.24 16.67
N ARG A 94 -6.23 0.26 17.62
CA ARG A 94 -5.56 1.45 18.17
C ARG A 94 -4.07 1.21 18.43
N GLY A 95 -3.23 2.23 18.24
CA GLY A 95 -1.79 2.07 18.48
C GLY A 95 -1.09 1.12 17.50
N SER A 96 0.02 0.51 17.93
CA SER A 96 0.95 -0.22 17.06
C SER A 96 0.31 -1.42 16.36
N LEU A 97 0.77 -1.66 15.13
CA LEU A 97 0.45 -2.84 14.34
C LEU A 97 1.01 -4.09 15.03
N VAL A 98 0.15 -5.04 15.39
CA VAL A 98 0.52 -6.25 16.15
C VAL A 98 0.95 -7.31 15.16
N ASP A 99 0.02 -7.73 14.31
CA ASP A 99 0.24 -8.69 13.23
C ASP A 99 0.34 -7.95 11.92
N GLY A 100 1.38 -8.22 11.16
CA GLY A 100 1.59 -7.56 9.89
C GLY A 100 2.90 -7.90 9.22
N VAL A 101 2.95 -7.64 7.92
CA VAL A 101 4.12 -7.81 7.07
C VAL A 101 4.84 -6.47 7.01
N TRP A 102 6.13 -6.46 7.33
CA TRP A 102 6.98 -5.31 7.04
C TRP A 102 7.24 -5.29 5.54
N VAL A 103 7.22 -4.11 4.93
CA VAL A 103 7.60 -3.90 3.55
C VAL A 103 8.64 -2.80 3.53
N ILE A 104 9.73 -3.06 2.82
CA ILE A 104 10.76 -2.07 2.52
C ILE A 104 10.51 -1.60 1.10
N GLY A 105 10.45 -0.29 0.92
CA GLY A 105 10.30 0.34 -0.38
C GLY A 105 11.49 1.20 -0.72
N GLY A 106 11.77 1.32 -2.02
CA GLY A 106 12.75 2.25 -2.54
C GLY A 106 12.21 2.96 -3.78
N ILE A 107 12.51 4.25 -3.93
CA ILE A 107 12.25 4.99 -5.17
C ILE A 107 13.48 5.80 -5.57
N CYS A 108 13.86 5.70 -6.84
CA CYS A 108 14.89 6.53 -7.45
C CYS A 108 14.29 7.89 -7.81
N ARG A 109 14.84 8.98 -7.27
CA ARG A 109 14.31 10.33 -7.50
C ARG A 109 14.38 10.73 -8.98
N GLU A 110 15.42 10.30 -9.68
CA GLU A 110 15.72 10.68 -11.06
C GLU A 110 14.94 9.82 -12.05
N THR A 111 14.95 8.50 -11.91
CA THR A 111 14.31 7.59 -12.86
C THR A 111 12.84 7.30 -12.54
N LYS A 112 12.39 7.62 -11.32
CA LYS A 112 11.07 7.25 -10.76
C LYS A 112 10.83 5.75 -10.68
N GLU A 113 11.87 4.95 -10.89
CA GLU A 113 11.82 3.51 -10.72
C GLU A 113 11.79 3.19 -9.24
N PHE A 114 11.04 2.15 -8.89
CA PHE A 114 10.81 1.77 -7.51
C PHE A 114 10.90 0.26 -7.30
N PHE A 115 10.98 -0.14 -6.04
CA PHE A 115 10.73 -1.51 -5.60
C PHE A 115 9.92 -1.51 -4.30
N LEU A 116 9.13 -2.57 -4.06
CA LEU A 116 8.54 -2.87 -2.76
C LEU A 116 8.75 -4.35 -2.44
N ILE A 117 9.38 -4.63 -1.29
CA ILE A 117 9.75 -6.00 -0.91
C ILE A 117 9.21 -6.32 0.48
N PRO A 118 8.46 -7.43 0.65
CA PRO A 118 8.00 -7.86 1.95
C PRO A 118 9.16 -8.50 2.72
N VAL A 119 9.31 -8.15 4.00
CA VAL A 119 10.38 -8.62 4.86
C VAL A 119 9.82 -9.21 6.17
N PRO A 120 10.40 -10.33 6.65
CA PRO A 120 9.90 -10.99 7.86
C PRO A 120 10.22 -10.21 9.13
N LYS A 121 11.32 -9.45 9.14
CA LYS A 121 11.78 -8.66 10.30
C LYS A 121 12.40 -7.35 9.84
N ARG A 122 12.00 -6.25 10.49
CA ARG A 122 12.62 -4.93 10.35
C ARG A 122 13.82 -4.83 11.28
N ASN A 123 14.99 -5.15 10.75
CA ASN A 123 16.27 -4.91 11.41
C ASN A 123 17.28 -4.38 10.40
N ARG A 124 18.40 -3.90 10.92
CA ARG A 124 19.45 -3.26 10.13
C ARG A 124 20.05 -4.23 9.10
N GLU A 125 20.20 -5.48 9.46
CA GLU A 125 20.78 -6.52 8.59
C GLU A 125 19.90 -6.75 7.36
N THR A 126 18.58 -6.92 7.57
CA THR A 126 17.58 -7.03 6.52
C THR A 126 17.63 -5.79 5.62
N LEU A 127 17.60 -4.58 6.20
CA LEU A 127 17.61 -3.32 5.45
C LEU A 127 18.86 -3.20 4.56
N LEU A 128 20.06 -3.45 5.12
CA LEU A 128 21.32 -3.35 4.39
C LEU A 128 21.41 -4.36 3.24
N LEU A 129 21.02 -5.61 3.47
CA LEU A 129 21.00 -6.64 2.43
C LEU A 129 20.12 -6.21 1.25
N PHE A 130 18.90 -5.73 1.54
CA PHE A 130 17.99 -5.30 0.47
C PHE A 130 18.46 -4.07 -0.27
N ILE A 131 19.06 -3.09 0.41
CA ILE A 131 19.67 -1.93 -0.23
C ILE A 131 20.78 -2.36 -1.20
N CYS A 132 21.63 -3.30 -0.78
CA CYS A 132 22.72 -3.81 -1.63
C CYS A 132 22.20 -4.63 -2.83
N ASP A 133 21.19 -5.49 -2.62
CA ASP A 133 20.66 -6.36 -3.67
C ASP A 133 19.83 -5.59 -4.72
N ASN A 134 19.17 -4.51 -4.30
CA ASN A 134 18.24 -3.75 -5.15
C ASN A 134 18.81 -2.41 -5.64
N GLY A 135 19.89 -1.91 -5.04
CA GLY A 135 20.62 -0.74 -5.54
C GLY A 135 21.62 -1.10 -6.64
N LEU A 136 21.75 -0.25 -7.65
CA LEU A 136 22.87 -0.33 -8.58
C LEU A 136 24.14 0.32 -7.99
N PRO A 137 25.35 -0.14 -8.38
CA PRO A 137 26.59 0.47 -7.89
C PRO A 137 26.67 1.98 -8.18
N GLY A 138 27.22 2.74 -7.24
CA GLY A 138 27.34 4.21 -7.35
C GLY A 138 26.08 5.00 -6.97
N THR A 139 25.03 4.32 -6.49
CA THR A 139 23.80 4.96 -5.97
C THR A 139 24.07 5.71 -4.66
N THR A 140 23.51 6.91 -4.54
CA THR A 140 23.38 7.60 -3.25
C THR A 140 22.08 7.15 -2.58
N ILE A 141 22.15 6.63 -1.35
CA ILE A 141 20.98 6.16 -0.61
C ILE A 141 20.61 7.18 0.47
N ILE A 142 19.32 7.50 0.56
CA ILE A 142 18.74 8.35 1.60
C ILE A 142 17.67 7.54 2.34
N THR A 143 17.74 7.54 3.67
CA THR A 143 16.72 6.91 4.54
C THR A 143 16.15 7.99 5.45
N ASN A 144 14.82 8.02 5.62
CA ASN A 144 14.15 8.91 6.58
C ASN A 144 14.04 8.29 7.97
#